data_AF-A0A0R1LEL7-F1
#
_entry.id   AF-A0A0R1LEL7-F1
#
_cell.length_a   1.000
_cell.length_b   1.000
_cell.length_c   1.000
_cell.angle_alpha   90.00
_cell.angle_beta   90.00
_cell.angle_gamma   90.00
#
_symmetry.space_group_name_H-M   'P 1'
#
loop_
_entity.id
_entity.type
_entity.pdbx_description
1 polymer ?
#
loop_
_entity_poly.entity_id
_entity_poly.type
_entity_poly.pdbx_seq_one_letter_code
_entity_poly.pdbx_strand_id
1 'polypeptide(L)'
;MHSSGIGWGGFLIWRKIFMAKVASMGTPFQFGSLNLSLKLDGKALVNIEKRLGKSAMSLFMNADGGMKLPPVNEIMIVLKGANQKHGVKDSEMVKAFQEYLDDGNSPMDLFLALSDLFNDAGFFNSKGTSKAKKVEAEEITLDAEPMDQDENSL
;
A
#
# COMPACT_ATOMS: atom_id res chain seq x y z
N MET A 1 -39.15 -36.26 28.24
CA MET A 1 -37.88 -36.31 27.49
C MET A 1 -37.59 -34.90 27.01
N HIS A 2 -36.64 -34.21 27.66
CA HIS A 2 -36.16 -32.88 27.25
C HIS A 2 -34.95 -33.06 26.34
N SER A 3 -34.98 -32.49 25.13
CA SER A 3 -33.82 -32.39 24.25
C SER A 3 -33.57 -30.91 23.96
N SER A 4 -32.44 -30.42 24.47
CA SER A 4 -31.96 -29.05 24.36
C SER A 4 -31.41 -28.79 22.96
N GLY A 5 -31.92 -27.76 22.29
CA GLY A 5 -31.32 -27.21 21.07
C GLY A 5 -30.12 -26.34 21.43
N ILE A 6 -28.92 -26.75 21.03
CA ILE A 6 -27.68 -25.99 21.21
C ILE A 6 -27.40 -25.20 19.93
N GLY A 7 -27.29 -23.88 20.08
CA GLY A 7 -27.29 -22.90 19.02
C GLY A 7 -26.04 -22.91 18.13
N TRP A 8 -26.27 -22.91 16.82
CA TRP A 8 -25.26 -22.78 15.77
C TRP A 8 -24.67 -21.36 15.62
N GLY A 9 -25.13 -20.39 16.42
CA GLY A 9 -24.72 -18.99 16.31
C GLY A 9 -23.30 -18.66 16.82
N GLY A 10 -22.78 -19.43 17.77
CA GLY A 10 -21.49 -19.12 18.42
C GLY A 10 -20.25 -19.29 17.51
N PHE A 11 -20.31 -20.23 16.56
CA PHE A 11 -19.17 -20.60 15.73
C PHE A 11 -18.84 -19.55 14.65
N LEU A 12 -19.85 -18.88 14.10
CA LEU A 12 -19.66 -17.79 13.12
C LEU A 12 -19.14 -16.50 13.75
N ILE A 13 -19.61 -16.20 14.97
CA ILE A 13 -19.19 -15.00 15.71
C ILE A 13 -17.72 -15.11 16.10
N TRP A 14 -17.28 -16.31 16.52
CA TRP A 14 -15.90 -16.54 16.91
C TRP A 14 -14.92 -16.43 15.73
N ARG A 15 -15.27 -16.93 14.53
CA ARG A 15 -14.47 -16.72 13.31
C ARG A 15 -14.34 -15.24 12.94
N LYS A 16 -15.40 -14.44 13.02
CA LYS A 16 -15.34 -13.00 12.72
C LYS A 16 -14.48 -12.22 13.72
N ILE A 17 -14.58 -12.55 15.02
CA ILE A 17 -13.79 -11.89 16.07
C ILE A 17 -12.30 -12.24 15.93
N PHE A 18 -11.97 -13.51 15.60
CA PHE A 18 -10.59 -13.93 15.37
C PHE A 18 -10.01 -13.27 14.11
N MET A 19 -10.77 -13.20 13.01
CA MET A 19 -10.32 -12.51 11.78
C MET A 19 -10.14 -10.99 11.97
N ALA A 20 -11.00 -10.33 12.75
CA ALA A 20 -10.87 -8.90 13.04
C ALA A 20 -9.67 -8.58 13.96
N LYS A 21 -9.30 -9.50 14.86
CA LYS A 21 -8.17 -9.31 15.78
C LYS A 21 -6.81 -9.53 15.11
N VAL A 22 -6.74 -10.32 14.02
CA VAL A 22 -5.53 -10.48 13.21
C VAL A 22 -5.21 -9.22 12.39
N ALA A 23 -6.22 -8.45 11.97
CA ALA A 23 -6.05 -7.21 11.20
C ALA A 23 -5.33 -6.07 11.95
N SER A 24 -5.08 -6.19 13.26
CA SER A 24 -4.38 -5.16 14.04
C SER A 24 -2.86 -5.39 14.15
N MET A 25 -2.37 -6.62 13.98
CA MET A 25 -0.96 -6.99 14.05
C MET A 25 -0.30 -6.91 12.66
N GLY A 26 0.87 -6.28 12.56
CA GLY A 26 1.57 -6.15 11.27
C GLY A 26 2.03 -7.51 10.71
N THR A 27 2.07 -7.63 9.39
CA THR A 27 2.50 -8.81 8.64
C THR A 27 3.94 -9.18 9.02
N PRO A 28 4.19 -10.39 9.56
CA PRO A 28 5.54 -10.81 9.88
C PRO A 28 6.35 -10.97 8.60
N PHE A 29 7.59 -10.46 8.60
CA PHE A 29 8.49 -10.55 7.46
C PHE A 29 9.92 -10.84 7.94
N GLN A 30 10.53 -11.90 7.41
CA GLN A 30 11.92 -12.25 7.71
C GLN A 30 12.84 -11.54 6.72
N PHE A 31 13.77 -10.73 7.24
CA PHE A 31 14.72 -9.96 6.46
C PHE A 31 16.12 -10.15 7.03
N GLY A 32 16.91 -11.05 6.44
CA GLY A 32 18.16 -11.52 7.03
C GLY A 32 17.91 -12.04 8.45
N SER A 33 18.68 -11.55 9.43
CA SER A 33 18.48 -11.83 10.86
C SER A 33 17.34 -11.04 11.52
N LEU A 34 16.73 -10.06 10.84
CA LEU A 34 15.64 -9.27 11.39
C LEU A 34 14.29 -9.93 11.17
N ASN A 35 13.51 -10.01 12.23
CA ASN A 35 12.09 -10.34 12.14
C ASN A 35 11.29 -9.04 12.23
N LEU A 36 10.79 -8.55 11.09
CA LEU A 36 10.01 -7.32 11.00
C LEU A 36 8.51 -7.62 11.20
N SER A 37 7.75 -6.61 11.63
CA SER A 37 6.29 -6.65 11.62
C SER A 37 5.79 -5.49 10.78
N LEU A 38 5.43 -5.74 9.54
CA LEU A 38 5.13 -4.72 8.53
C LEU A 38 3.67 -4.30 8.58
N LYS A 39 3.40 -3.00 8.64
CA LYS A 39 2.06 -2.44 8.52
C LYS A 39 2.15 -1.06 7.90
N LEU A 40 1.40 -0.86 6.83
CA LEU A 40 1.33 0.41 6.12
C LEU A 40 0.06 1.17 6.58
N ASP A 41 0.13 1.83 7.73
CA ASP A 41 -0.91 2.75 8.19
C ASP A 41 -0.60 4.20 7.76
N GLY A 42 -1.54 5.12 8.01
CA GLY A 42 -1.37 6.52 7.61
C GLY A 42 -0.14 7.21 8.21
N LYS A 43 0.27 6.82 9.44
CA LYS A 43 1.47 7.39 10.08
C LYS A 43 2.74 6.84 9.42
N ALA A 44 2.78 5.53 9.17
CA ALA A 44 3.88 4.88 8.47
C ALA A 44 4.07 5.50 7.08
N LEU A 45 2.97 5.66 6.32
CA LEU A 45 2.99 6.23 4.98
C LEU A 45 3.57 7.66 4.96
N VAL A 46 3.07 8.56 5.81
CA VAL A 46 3.57 9.95 5.87
C VAL A 46 5.06 9.99 6.21
N ASN A 47 5.53 9.12 7.10
CA ASN A 47 6.95 9.05 7.46
C ASN A 47 7.81 8.48 6.32
N ILE A 48 7.29 7.50 5.59
CA ILE A 48 7.92 6.92 4.41
C ILE A 48 8.09 7.99 3.33
N GLU A 49 7.02 8.70 2.97
CA GLU A 49 7.06 9.73 1.93
C GLU A 49 7.99 10.88 2.28
N LYS A 50 8.04 11.29 3.56
CA LYS A 50 9.02 12.27 4.05
C LYS A 50 10.46 11.83 3.84
N ARG A 51 10.77 10.54 4.02
CA ARG A 51 12.11 9.98 3.80
C ARG A 51 12.41 9.77 2.31
N LEU A 52 11.40 9.43 1.51
CA LEU A 52 11.54 9.26 0.05
C LEU A 52 11.65 10.60 -0.68
N GLY A 53 11.05 11.67 -0.15
CA GLY A 53 10.94 12.97 -0.82
C GLY A 53 9.95 12.98 -1.99
N LYS A 54 9.10 11.95 -2.11
CA LYS A 54 8.12 11.75 -3.18
C LYS A 54 7.00 10.82 -2.72
N SER A 55 5.93 10.75 -3.50
CA SER A 55 4.81 9.85 -3.20
C SER A 55 5.23 8.38 -3.24
N ALA A 56 4.72 7.58 -2.31
CA ALA A 56 4.93 6.14 -2.28
C ALA A 56 4.39 5.44 -3.55
N MET A 57 3.39 6.02 -4.21
CA MET A 57 2.86 5.51 -5.49
C MET A 57 3.90 5.54 -6.62
N SER A 58 4.80 6.55 -6.60
CA SER A 58 5.85 6.72 -7.62
C SER A 58 6.92 5.64 -7.60
N LEU A 59 6.91 4.76 -6.59
CA LEU A 59 7.80 3.59 -6.53
C LEU A 59 7.47 2.57 -7.62
N PHE A 60 6.19 2.49 -8.04
CA PHE A 60 5.70 1.45 -8.94
C PHE A 60 5.40 1.98 -10.35
N MET A 61 5.24 3.29 -10.50
CA MET A 61 4.84 3.92 -11.76
C MET A 61 5.73 5.13 -12.08
N ASN A 62 6.15 5.25 -13.34
CA ASN A 62 6.75 6.47 -13.87
C ASN A 62 5.64 7.48 -14.27
N ALA A 63 6.03 8.72 -14.58
CA ALA A 63 5.10 9.77 -14.99
C ALA A 63 4.24 9.38 -16.21
N ASP A 64 4.79 8.56 -17.10
CA ASP A 64 4.11 8.08 -18.31
C ASP A 64 3.20 6.86 -18.06
N GLY A 65 2.98 6.49 -16.79
CA GLY A 65 2.15 5.34 -16.39
C GLY A 65 2.81 3.97 -16.57
N GLY A 66 4.03 3.91 -17.10
CA GLY A 66 4.79 2.67 -17.22
C GLY A 66 5.27 2.13 -15.86
N MET A 67 5.42 0.81 -15.74
CA MET A 67 5.94 0.16 -14.55
C MET A 67 7.38 0.62 -14.26
N LYS A 68 7.65 0.93 -13.00
CA LYS A 68 8.97 1.31 -12.51
C LYS A 68 9.42 0.31 -11.46
N LEU A 69 10.66 -0.15 -11.57
CA LEU A 69 11.34 -0.83 -10.46
C LEU A 69 12.00 0.23 -9.57
N PRO A 70 11.64 0.30 -8.28
CA PRO A 70 12.25 1.24 -7.37
C PRO A 70 13.69 0.83 -7.05
N PRO A 71 14.60 1.80 -6.86
CA PRO A 71 15.92 1.55 -6.27
C PRO A 71 15.83 0.83 -4.93
N VAL A 72 16.82 -0.02 -4.63
CA VAL A 72 16.85 -0.83 -3.39
C VAL A 72 16.75 0.02 -2.12
N ASN A 73 17.42 1.17 -2.08
CA ASN A 73 17.36 2.07 -0.93
C ASN A 73 15.92 2.57 -0.67
N GLU A 74 15.11 2.77 -1.71
CA GLU A 74 13.71 3.18 -1.56
C GLU A 74 12.86 2.03 -1.02
N ILE A 75 13.08 0.79 -1.51
CA ILE A 75 12.44 -0.42 -0.97
C ILE A 75 12.77 -0.56 0.53
N MET A 76 14.03 -0.39 0.91
CA MET A 76 14.49 -0.48 2.30
C MET A 76 13.89 0.63 3.19
N ILE A 77 13.72 1.84 2.66
CA ILE A 77 13.03 2.94 3.37
C ILE A 77 11.60 2.54 3.69
N VAL A 78 10.88 1.94 2.74
CA VAL A 78 9.50 1.49 2.97
C VAL A 78 9.46 0.33 3.97
N LEU A 79 10.29 -0.71 3.80
CA LEU A 79 10.35 -1.84 4.73
C LEU A 79 10.58 -1.38 6.16
N LYS A 80 11.54 -0.49 6.37
CA LYS A 80 11.81 0.08 7.70
C LYS A 80 10.67 0.96 8.19
N GLY A 81 10.08 1.78 7.33
CA GLY A 81 8.99 2.69 7.68
C GLY A 81 7.68 1.97 8.02
N ALA A 82 7.43 0.82 7.41
CA ALA A 82 6.29 -0.04 7.68
C ALA A 82 6.50 -0.92 8.92
N ASN A 83 7.75 -1.15 9.34
CA ASN A 83 8.06 -1.97 10.50
C ASN A 83 7.54 -1.34 11.81
N GLN A 84 6.70 -2.08 12.53
CA GLN A 84 6.09 -1.69 13.79
C GLN A 84 7.02 -1.93 14.99
N LYS A 85 8.10 -2.69 14.82
CA LYS A 85 9.09 -2.91 15.89
C LYS A 85 10.03 -1.71 15.99
N HIS A 86 10.09 -1.10 17.17
CA HIS A 86 11.00 0.00 17.45
C HIS A 86 12.47 -0.47 17.51
N GLY A 87 13.40 0.48 17.31
CA GLY A 87 14.82 0.27 17.59
C GLY A 87 15.67 -0.19 16.42
N VAL A 88 15.08 -0.61 15.29
CA VAL A 88 15.85 -1.05 14.11
C VAL A 88 16.57 0.13 13.45
N LYS A 89 17.90 0.10 13.46
CA LYS A 89 18.77 1.13 12.88
C LYS A 89 18.94 0.93 11.36
N ASP A 90 19.35 1.99 10.66
CA ASP A 90 19.62 1.88 9.21
C ASP A 90 20.79 0.92 8.93
N SER A 91 21.82 0.92 9.79
CA SER A 91 22.95 -0.02 9.68
C SER A 91 22.52 -1.49 9.82
N GLU A 92 21.52 -1.76 10.67
CA GLU A 92 20.97 -3.11 10.84
C GLU A 92 20.16 -3.54 9.63
N MET A 93 19.41 -2.62 9.00
CA MET A 93 18.72 -2.89 7.74
C MET A 93 19.71 -3.23 6.62
N VAL A 94 20.84 -2.54 6.53
CA VAL A 94 21.87 -2.82 5.51
C VAL A 94 22.52 -4.19 5.75
N LYS A 95 22.85 -4.53 7.01
CA LYS A 95 23.38 -5.86 7.35
C LYS A 95 22.37 -6.96 7.03
N ALA A 96 21.11 -6.76 7.41
CA ALA A 96 20.02 -7.67 7.12
C ALA A 96 19.78 -7.85 5.62
N PHE A 97 19.97 -6.79 4.82
CA PHE A 97 19.89 -6.89 3.36
C PHE A 97 21.00 -7.78 2.79
N GLN A 98 22.23 -7.65 3.28
CA GLN A 98 23.32 -8.54 2.86
C GLN A 98 22.99 -10.00 3.21
N GLU A 99 22.55 -10.25 4.44
CA GLU A 99 22.14 -11.60 4.88
C GLU A 99 20.98 -12.14 4.02
N TYR A 100 20.00 -11.30 3.67
CA TYR A 100 18.89 -11.68 2.79
C TYR A 100 19.38 -12.12 1.40
N LEU A 101 20.40 -11.47 0.84
CA LEU A 101 21.03 -11.87 -0.42
C LEU A 101 21.86 -13.16 -0.26
N ASP A 102 22.59 -13.29 0.85
CA ASP A 102 23.40 -14.49 1.14
C ASP A 102 22.53 -15.74 1.30
N ASP A 103 21.28 -15.58 1.76
CA ASP A 103 20.25 -16.62 1.85
C ASP A 103 19.66 -17.02 0.47
N GLY A 104 20.13 -16.40 -0.62
CA GLY A 104 19.74 -16.71 -2.00
C GLY A 104 18.54 -15.93 -2.52
N ASN A 105 18.03 -14.95 -1.77
CA ASN A 105 16.97 -14.07 -2.26
C ASN A 105 17.54 -12.95 -3.14
N SER A 106 16.66 -12.25 -3.85
CA SER A 106 17.01 -11.18 -4.77
C SER A 106 16.31 -9.86 -4.42
N PRO A 107 16.81 -8.71 -4.94
CA PRO A 107 16.07 -7.45 -4.86
C PRO A 107 14.67 -7.50 -5.47
N MET A 108 14.44 -8.40 -6.44
CA MET A 108 13.12 -8.59 -7.05
C MET A 108 12.14 -9.22 -6.06
N ASP A 109 12.58 -10.15 -5.23
CA ASP A 109 11.74 -10.76 -4.19
C ASP A 109 11.28 -9.72 -3.17
N LEU A 110 12.15 -8.76 -2.82
CA LEU A 110 11.76 -7.61 -1.99
C LEU A 110 10.75 -6.71 -2.67
N PHE A 111 10.88 -6.48 -3.97
CA PHE A 111 9.92 -5.69 -4.73
C PHE A 111 8.53 -6.36 -4.76
N LEU A 112 8.48 -7.68 -4.91
CA LEU A 112 7.22 -8.44 -4.86
C LEU A 112 6.59 -8.36 -3.46
N ALA A 113 7.36 -8.60 -2.40
CA ALA A 113 6.88 -8.47 -1.02
C ALA A 113 6.39 -7.05 -0.70
N LEU A 114 7.09 -6.03 -1.23
CA LEU A 114 6.67 -4.64 -1.13
C LEU A 114 5.33 -4.41 -1.86
N SER A 115 5.20 -4.91 -3.08
CA SER A 115 3.97 -4.78 -3.88
C SER A 115 2.76 -5.40 -3.16
N ASP A 116 2.94 -6.58 -2.57
CA ASP A 116 1.93 -7.25 -1.76
C ASP A 116 1.53 -6.42 -0.53
N LEU A 117 2.52 -5.84 0.18
CA LEU A 117 2.25 -4.96 1.33
C LEU A 117 1.38 -3.74 0.96
N PHE A 118 1.65 -3.11 -0.20
CA PHE A 118 0.83 -1.99 -0.68
C PHE A 118 -0.57 -2.46 -1.12
N ASN A 119 -0.66 -3.59 -1.82
CA ASN A 119 -1.95 -4.15 -2.22
C ASN A 119 -2.83 -4.48 -1.01
N ASP A 120 -2.27 -5.13 0.02
CA ASP A 120 -2.98 -5.49 1.25
C ASP A 120 -3.40 -4.25 2.05
N ALA A 121 -2.63 -3.17 1.98
CA ALA A 121 -2.99 -1.88 2.55
C ALA A 121 -4.07 -1.13 1.75
N GLY A 122 -4.48 -1.67 0.59
CA GLY A 122 -5.53 -1.11 -0.26
C GLY A 122 -5.08 -0.01 -1.22
N PHE A 123 -3.76 0.13 -1.46
CA PHE A 123 -3.23 1.21 -2.31
C PHE A 123 -3.62 1.10 -3.78
N PHE A 124 -3.68 -0.11 -4.33
CA PHE A 124 -3.94 -0.33 -5.76
C PHE A 124 -5.43 -0.55 -6.09
N ASN A 125 -6.32 -0.42 -5.10
CA ASN A 125 -7.76 -0.66 -5.21
C ASN A 125 -8.12 -2.03 -5.82
N SER A 126 -7.95 -3.11 -5.06
CA SER A 126 -8.37 -4.46 -5.44
C SER A 126 -9.85 -4.78 -5.15
N LYS A 127 -10.66 -3.78 -4.77
CA LYS A 127 -12.12 -3.94 -4.67
C LYS A 127 -12.77 -3.70 -6.03
N GLY A 128 -12.74 -4.74 -6.88
CA GLY A 128 -13.72 -5.01 -7.93
C GLY A 128 -14.07 -3.88 -8.89
N THR A 129 -13.81 -4.11 -10.17
CA THR A 129 -14.68 -3.66 -11.26
C THR A 129 -16.14 -4.03 -10.97
N SER A 130 -16.86 -3.20 -10.23
CA SER A 130 -18.31 -3.33 -10.01
C SER A 130 -18.90 -2.02 -9.51
N LYS A 131 -18.74 -1.00 -10.34
CA LYS A 131 -19.71 0.02 -10.78
C LYS A 131 -18.86 1.15 -11.34
N ALA A 132 -18.55 1.05 -12.63
CA ALA A 132 -18.55 2.26 -13.42
C ALA A 132 -19.94 2.87 -13.23
N LYS A 133 -20.07 3.83 -12.31
CA LYS A 133 -21.07 4.86 -12.51
C LYS A 133 -20.66 5.46 -13.85
N LYS A 134 -21.46 5.22 -14.88
CA LYS A 134 -21.41 6.01 -16.11
C LYS A 134 -21.54 7.46 -15.62
N VAL A 135 -20.40 8.12 -15.44
CA VAL A 135 -20.38 9.57 -15.42
C VAL A 135 -20.56 9.85 -16.90
N GLU A 136 -21.80 10.14 -17.28
CA GLU A 136 -22.02 10.85 -18.52
C GLU A 136 -21.15 12.09 -18.40
N ALA A 137 -20.11 12.16 -19.24
CA ALA A 137 -19.31 13.35 -19.36
C ALA A 137 -20.27 14.43 -19.88
N GLU A 138 -20.81 15.24 -18.98
CA GLU A 138 -21.14 16.60 -19.33
C GLU A 138 -19.80 17.23 -19.69
N GLU A 139 -19.65 17.54 -20.97
CA GLU A 139 -18.49 18.20 -21.54
C GLU A 139 -18.44 19.61 -20.95
N ILE A 140 -17.84 19.75 -19.77
CA ILE A 140 -17.50 21.05 -19.20
C ILE A 140 -16.17 21.43 -19.83
N THR A 141 -16.24 22.15 -20.95
CA THR A 141 -15.07 22.75 -21.59
C THR A 141 -14.53 23.86 -20.69
N LEU A 142 -13.21 23.92 -20.53
CA LEU A 142 -12.50 24.99 -19.79
C LEU A 142 -12.13 26.16 -20.71
N ASP A 143 -12.57 26.12 -21.96
CA ASP A 143 -12.36 27.19 -22.91
C ASP A 143 -13.28 28.36 -22.55
N ALA A 144 -12.68 29.47 -22.14
CA ALA A 144 -13.38 30.74 -22.14
C ALA A 144 -13.70 31.05 -23.60
N GLU A 145 -14.98 31.06 -23.97
CA GLU A 145 -15.36 31.63 -25.26
C GLU A 145 -14.81 33.06 -25.31
N PRO A 146 -14.08 33.43 -26.38
CA PRO A 146 -13.64 34.81 -26.53
C PRO A 146 -14.89 35.69 -26.52
N MET A 147 -14.93 36.65 -25.59
CA MET A 147 -15.89 37.75 -25.67
C MET A 147 -15.62 38.47 -26.99
N ASP A 148 -16.47 38.24 -27.98
CA ASP A 148 -16.51 39.06 -29.17
C ASP A 148 -16.75 40.50 -28.72
N GLN A 149 -15.70 41.31 -28.87
CA GLN A 149 -15.81 42.75 -28.83
C GLN A 149 -16.56 43.13 -30.10
N ASP A 150 -17.83 43.51 -29.97
CA ASP A 150 -18.54 44.22 -31.02
C ASP A 150 -17.90 45.61 -31.20
N GLU A 151 -16.75 45.65 -31.88
CA GLU A 151 -16.44 46.76 -32.76
C GLU A 151 -17.18 46.53 -34.07
N ASN A 152 -18.30 47.24 -34.27
CA ASN A 152 -18.48 47.88 -35.56
C ASN A 152 -19.28 49.19 -35.47
N SER A 153 -18.70 50.18 -36.13
CA SER A 153 -19.24 51.50 -36.39
C SER A 153 -20.50 51.46 -37.26
N LEU A 154 -21.49 52.32 -36.93
CA LEU A 154 -22.02 53.44 -37.73
C LEU A 154 -23.37 53.93 -37.18
#